data_AF-A0A2V9WH27-F1
#
_entry.id   AF-A0A2V9WH27-F1
#
_cell.length_a   1.000
_cell.length_b   1.000
_cell.length_c   1.000
_cell.angle_alpha   90.00
_cell.angle_beta   90.00
_cell.angle_gamma   90.00
#
_symmetry.space_group_name_H-M   'P 1'
#
loop_
_entity.id
_entity.type
_entity.pdbx_description
1 polymer ?
#
loop_
_entity_poly.entity_id
_entity_poly.type
_entity_poly.pdbx_seq_one_letter_code
_entity_poly.pdbx_strand_id
1 'polypeptide(L)'
;MKKRVSPQEKKRLAYERDHYVSGGESRHAFRKNWPKKKAMLNQKHRHRAAQALHKLEKLGDSKSIEDSTIEITANQLRKAHPREKLQKWGVMSLQEFVTANQEASKNRALRATSERERVDASCKDLISAFERDPQSPKALTLLRAVATNDLYLRLFLTRNPEWQPRLRKRLLEVKRSTEKARTKREQKEAVKQRVKLLRSAIQKQAMVS
;
A
#
# COMPACT_ATOMS: atom_id res chain seq x y z
N MET A 1 57.78 19.20 -17.59
CA MET A 1 56.97 19.01 -16.37
C MET A 1 55.52 19.38 -16.66
N LYS A 2 54.53 18.52 -16.39
CA LYS A 2 53.11 18.88 -16.55
C LYS A 2 52.77 19.98 -15.54
N LYS A 3 52.17 21.09 -16.01
CA LYS A 3 51.72 22.19 -15.13
C LYS A 3 50.81 21.63 -14.03
N ARG A 4 51.07 22.01 -12.78
CA ARG A 4 50.24 21.63 -11.62
C ARG A 4 48.89 22.36 -11.77
N VAL A 5 47.83 21.60 -12.03
CA VAL A 5 46.49 22.14 -12.18
C VAL A 5 45.95 22.57 -10.81
N SER A 6 45.40 23.77 -10.70
CA SER A 6 44.85 24.28 -9.45
C SER A 6 43.63 23.47 -8.98
N PRO A 7 43.29 23.44 -7.69
CA PRO A 7 42.08 22.76 -7.22
C PRO A 7 40.80 23.23 -7.92
N GLN A 8 40.71 24.52 -8.25
CA GLN A 8 39.56 25.11 -8.96
C GLN A 8 39.49 24.64 -10.41
N GLU A 9 40.62 24.60 -11.12
CA GLU A 9 40.68 24.04 -12.49
C GLU A 9 40.46 22.54 -12.51
N LYS A 10 40.94 21.79 -11.51
CA LYS A 10 40.62 20.35 -11.37
C LYS A 10 39.13 20.14 -11.21
N LYS A 11 38.47 20.99 -10.41
CA LYS A 11 37.02 20.98 -10.25
C LYS A 11 36.33 21.30 -11.58
N ARG A 12 36.74 22.37 -12.27
CA ARG A 12 36.18 22.76 -13.58
C ARG A 12 36.35 21.67 -14.63
N LEU A 13 37.55 21.11 -14.76
CA LEU A 13 37.83 20.00 -15.68
C LEU A 13 37.05 18.73 -15.32
N ALA A 14 36.83 18.44 -14.03
CA ALA A 14 35.95 17.34 -13.64
C ALA A 14 34.49 17.60 -14.05
N TYR A 15 34.01 18.84 -13.90
CA TYR A 15 32.68 19.25 -14.40
C TYR A 15 32.56 19.14 -15.93
N GLU A 16 33.61 19.49 -16.68
CA GLU A 16 33.64 19.44 -18.15
C GLU A 16 33.84 18.02 -18.70
N ARG A 17 34.51 17.14 -17.96
CA ARG A 17 34.97 15.82 -18.45
C ARG A 17 34.04 14.67 -18.09
N ASP A 18 33.32 14.76 -16.97
CA ASP A 18 32.59 13.62 -16.44
C ASP A 18 31.19 13.46 -17.05
N HIS A 19 31.12 12.42 -17.87
CA HIS A 19 29.91 11.75 -18.29
C HIS A 19 29.42 10.86 -17.13
N TYR A 20 28.49 11.37 -16.31
CA TYR A 20 27.82 10.58 -15.29
C TYR A 20 26.75 9.70 -15.93
N VAL A 21 26.62 8.47 -15.45
CA VAL A 21 25.45 7.65 -15.78
C VAL A 21 24.31 8.19 -14.91
N SER A 22 23.14 8.52 -15.46
CA SER A 22 22.10 9.26 -14.73
C SER A 22 21.63 8.62 -13.41
N GLY A 23 21.88 7.33 -13.22
CA GLY A 23 21.67 6.60 -11.96
C GLY A 23 22.78 6.74 -10.91
N GLY A 24 23.80 7.58 -11.13
CA GLY A 24 24.90 7.82 -10.19
C GLY A 24 25.93 6.68 -10.06
N GLU A 25 25.84 5.63 -10.88
CA GLU A 25 26.82 4.54 -10.89
C GLU A 25 28.09 4.96 -11.67
N SER A 26 29.27 4.72 -11.09
CA SER A 26 30.53 4.92 -11.81
C SER A 26 30.62 3.97 -13.03
N ARG A 27 31.39 4.35 -14.06
CA ARG A 27 31.59 3.52 -15.28
C ARG A 27 32.01 2.08 -14.95
N HIS A 28 32.89 1.90 -13.96
CA HIS A 28 33.36 0.59 -13.51
C HIS A 28 32.25 -0.21 -12.81
N ALA A 29 31.46 0.45 -11.95
CA ALA A 29 30.33 -0.17 -11.28
C ALA A 29 29.25 -0.58 -12.29
N PHE A 30 28.92 0.28 -13.26
CA PHE A 30 27.96 -0.04 -14.32
C PHE A 30 28.38 -1.28 -15.11
N ARG A 31 29.65 -1.35 -15.54
CA ARG A 31 30.18 -2.51 -16.29
C ARG A 31 30.03 -3.82 -15.50
N LYS A 32 30.26 -3.79 -14.18
CA LYS A 32 30.15 -4.95 -13.29
C LYS A 32 28.69 -5.32 -12.96
N ASN A 33 27.83 -4.32 -12.77
CA ASN A 33 26.46 -4.50 -12.28
C ASN A 33 25.47 -4.78 -13.41
N TRP A 34 25.73 -4.29 -14.62
CA TRP A 34 24.81 -4.43 -15.75
C TRP A 34 24.50 -5.89 -16.11
N PRO A 35 25.49 -6.82 -16.22
CA PRO A 35 25.20 -8.24 -16.41
C PRO A 35 24.37 -8.83 -15.26
N LYS A 36 24.66 -8.43 -14.01
CA LYS A 36 23.92 -8.90 -12.83
C LYS A 36 22.46 -8.45 -12.83
N LYS A 37 22.20 -7.17 -13.14
CA LYS A 37 20.85 -6.61 -13.28
C LYS A 37 20.05 -7.33 -14.37
N LYS A 38 20.67 -7.62 -15.52
CA LYS A 38 20.06 -8.44 -16.59
C LYS A 38 19.73 -9.86 -16.10
N ALA A 39 20.68 -10.53 -15.44
CA ALA A 39 20.46 -11.89 -14.93
C ALA A 39 19.31 -11.94 -13.91
N MET A 40 19.27 -10.99 -12.98
CA MET A 40 18.20 -10.89 -11.98
C MET A 40 16.82 -10.67 -12.62
N LEU A 41 16.70 -9.76 -13.60
CA LEU A 41 15.44 -9.56 -14.32
C LEU A 41 15.01 -10.80 -15.12
N ASN A 42 15.96 -11.47 -15.77
CA ASN A 42 15.69 -12.73 -16.46
C ASN A 42 15.22 -13.83 -15.49
N GLN A 43 15.82 -13.91 -14.29
CA GLN A 43 15.38 -14.83 -13.24
C GLN A 43 13.97 -14.50 -12.75
N LYS A 44 13.68 -13.22 -12.46
CA LYS A 44 12.34 -12.76 -12.06
C LYS A 44 11.29 -13.06 -13.13
N HIS A 45 11.63 -12.86 -14.40
CA HIS A 45 10.78 -13.22 -15.53
C HIS A 45 10.51 -14.72 -15.60
N ARG A 46 11.55 -15.56 -15.50
CA ARG A 46 11.42 -17.02 -15.48
C ARG A 46 10.54 -17.48 -14.31
N HIS A 47 10.76 -16.92 -13.12
CA HIS A 47 9.99 -17.27 -11.93
C HIS A 47 8.51 -16.89 -12.07
N ARG A 48 8.21 -15.69 -12.59
CA ARG A 48 6.82 -15.27 -12.86
C ARG A 48 6.15 -16.12 -13.93
N ALA A 49 6.87 -16.47 -15.00
CA ALA A 49 6.36 -17.37 -16.03
C ALA A 49 6.02 -18.75 -15.45
N ALA A 50 6.92 -19.31 -14.62
CA ALA A 50 6.66 -20.58 -13.93
C ALA A 50 5.46 -20.49 -12.96
N GLN A 51 5.33 -19.39 -12.21
CA GLN A 51 4.15 -19.17 -11.35
C GLN A 51 2.85 -19.06 -12.16
N ALA A 52 2.88 -18.44 -13.34
CA ALA A 52 1.70 -18.34 -14.20
C ALA A 52 1.29 -19.72 -14.73
N LEU A 53 2.24 -20.52 -15.20
CA LEU A 53 2.00 -21.90 -15.63
C LEU A 53 1.42 -22.75 -14.49
N HIS A 54 2.04 -22.71 -13.31
CA HIS A 54 1.56 -23.46 -12.16
C HIS A 54 0.18 -23.00 -11.65
N LYS A 55 -0.19 -21.73 -11.82
CA LYS A 55 -1.56 -21.25 -11.54
C LYS A 55 -2.58 -21.83 -12.53
N LEU A 56 -2.21 -21.91 -13.81
CA LEU A 56 -3.05 -22.50 -14.85
C LEU A 56 -3.24 -24.01 -14.65
N GLU A 57 -2.17 -24.74 -14.32
CA GLU A 57 -2.24 -26.17 -13.97
C GLU A 57 -3.21 -26.43 -12.80
N LYS A 58 -3.22 -25.55 -11.79
CA LYS A 58 -4.12 -25.66 -10.63
C LYS A 58 -5.58 -25.34 -10.91
N LEU A 59 -5.88 -24.58 -11.96
CA LEU A 59 -7.24 -24.15 -12.30
C LEU A 59 -8.03 -25.23 -13.06
N GLY A 60 -7.41 -26.36 -13.44
CA GLY A 60 -8.10 -27.49 -14.08
C GLY A 60 -8.42 -27.30 -15.57
N ASP A 61 -8.07 -26.16 -16.15
CA ASP A 61 -8.25 -25.82 -17.58
C ASP A 61 -7.11 -26.36 -18.47
N SER A 62 -6.50 -27.51 -18.12
CA SER A 62 -5.39 -28.09 -18.90
C SER A 62 -5.79 -28.40 -20.36
N LYS A 63 -7.05 -28.76 -20.60
CA LYS A 63 -7.59 -29.04 -21.95
C LYS A 63 -7.69 -27.79 -22.83
N SER A 64 -8.02 -26.62 -22.27
CA SER A 64 -8.13 -25.37 -23.05
C SER A 64 -6.76 -24.83 -23.49
N ILE A 65 -5.68 -25.26 -22.85
CA ILE A 65 -4.30 -24.85 -23.17
C ILE A 65 -3.74 -25.69 -24.31
N GLU A 66 -4.03 -26.99 -24.33
CA GLU A 66 -3.64 -27.92 -25.41
C GLU A 66 -4.27 -27.56 -26.76
N ASP A 67 -5.52 -27.06 -26.76
CA ASP A 67 -6.24 -26.65 -27.97
C ASP A 67 -5.89 -25.22 -28.44
N SER A 68 -5.17 -24.43 -27.63
CA SER A 68 -4.78 -23.08 -28.00
C SER A 68 -3.52 -23.09 -28.87
N THR A 69 -3.55 -22.43 -30.04
CA THR A 69 -2.35 -22.30 -30.87
C THR A 69 -1.23 -21.63 -30.07
N ILE A 70 0.02 -22.08 -30.28
CA ILE A 70 1.23 -21.63 -29.55
C ILE A 70 1.32 -20.09 -29.43
N GLU A 71 0.82 -19.39 -30.43
CA GLU A 71 0.79 -17.92 -30.48
C GLU A 71 -0.21 -17.28 -29.50
N ILE A 72 -1.37 -17.89 -29.26
CA ILE A 72 -2.40 -17.40 -28.34
C ILE A 72 -1.90 -17.52 -26.91
N THR A 73 -1.30 -18.65 -26.53
CA THR A 73 -0.70 -18.87 -25.22
C THR A 73 0.48 -17.91 -24.96
N ALA A 74 1.35 -17.71 -25.96
CA ALA A 74 2.44 -16.76 -25.88
C ALA A 74 1.96 -15.30 -25.71
N ASN A 75 0.88 -14.91 -26.39
CA ASN A 75 0.29 -13.58 -26.27
C ASN A 75 -0.44 -13.37 -24.94
N GLN A 76 -1.13 -14.38 -24.41
CA GLN A 76 -1.74 -14.33 -23.08
C GLN A 76 -0.67 -14.21 -21.98
N LEU A 77 0.43 -14.96 -22.08
CA LEU A 77 1.57 -14.83 -21.15
C LEU A 77 2.24 -13.45 -21.24
N ARG A 78 2.40 -12.90 -22.44
CA ARG A 78 2.93 -11.53 -22.64
C ARG A 78 2.03 -10.46 -22.01
N LYS A 79 0.70 -10.60 -22.13
CA LYS A 79 -0.28 -9.67 -21.52
C LYS A 79 -0.32 -9.79 -20.00
N ALA A 80 -0.26 -11.02 -19.48
CA ALA A 80 -0.28 -11.27 -18.03
C ALA A 80 0.99 -10.74 -17.35
N HIS A 81 2.15 -10.85 -18.00
CA HIS A 81 3.44 -10.48 -17.43
C HIS A 81 4.30 -9.71 -18.45
N PRO A 82 4.09 -8.39 -18.60
CA PRO A 82 4.96 -7.57 -19.43
C PRO A 82 6.40 -7.67 -18.91
N ARG A 83 7.34 -7.94 -19.82
CA ARG A 83 8.77 -7.93 -19.50
C ARG A 83 9.15 -6.57 -18.95
N GLU A 84 9.64 -6.57 -17.73
CA GLU A 84 10.18 -5.37 -17.09
C GLU A 84 11.36 -4.89 -17.93
N LYS A 85 11.22 -3.74 -18.59
CA LYS A 85 12.26 -3.20 -19.46
C LYS A 85 13.42 -2.74 -18.58
N LEU A 86 14.59 -3.35 -18.76
CA LEU A 86 15.81 -2.84 -18.13
C LEU A 86 16.20 -1.54 -18.83
N GLN A 87 15.94 -0.42 -18.19
CA GLN A 87 16.41 0.87 -18.70
C GLN A 87 17.91 0.96 -18.48
N LYS A 88 18.63 1.22 -19.58
CA LYS A 88 20.01 1.69 -19.49
C LYS A 88 19.92 3.16 -19.11
N TRP A 89 20.56 3.52 -18.01
CA TRP A 89 20.70 4.91 -17.64
C TRP A 89 21.38 5.68 -18.77
N GLY A 90 20.81 6.82 -19.15
CA GLY A 90 21.42 7.74 -20.08
C GLY A 90 22.76 8.25 -19.54
N VAL A 91 23.61 8.68 -20.45
CA VAL A 91 24.80 9.45 -20.09
C VAL A 91 24.36 10.90 -19.93
N MET A 92 24.68 11.50 -18.80
CA MET A 92 24.31 12.85 -18.41
C MET A 92 25.55 13.55 -17.86
N SER A 93 25.73 14.83 -18.13
CA SER A 93 26.84 15.59 -17.58
C SER A 93 26.72 15.73 -16.06
N LEU A 94 27.84 15.95 -15.36
CA LEU A 94 27.82 16.24 -13.92
C LEU A 94 26.95 17.47 -13.60
N GLN A 95 26.96 18.48 -14.46
CA GLN A 95 26.14 19.69 -14.28
C GLN A 95 24.65 19.37 -14.30
N GLU A 96 24.18 18.64 -15.31
CA GLU A 96 22.79 18.17 -15.42
C GLU A 96 22.39 17.27 -14.25
N PHE A 97 23.29 16.42 -13.74
CA PHE A 97 23.03 15.61 -12.56
C PHE A 97 22.80 16.45 -11.30
N VAL A 98 23.63 17.47 -11.10
CA VAL A 98 23.51 18.35 -9.94
C VAL A 98 22.23 19.18 -10.03
N THR A 99 21.90 19.74 -11.20
CA THR A 99 20.66 20.51 -11.38
C THR A 99 19.43 19.63 -11.20
N ALA A 100 19.40 18.43 -11.79
CA ALA A 100 18.30 17.48 -11.62
C ALA A 100 18.11 17.07 -10.16
N ASN A 101 19.19 16.88 -9.39
CA ASN A 101 19.09 16.59 -7.96
C ASN A 101 18.58 17.78 -7.15
N GLN A 102 19.00 19.00 -7.48
CA GLN A 102 18.48 20.21 -6.83
C GLN A 102 16.98 20.37 -7.11
N GLU A 103 16.55 20.18 -8.35
CA GLU A 103 15.14 20.17 -8.74
C GLU A 103 14.37 19.06 -8.05
N ALA A 104 14.90 17.84 -8.02
CA ALA A 104 14.29 16.71 -7.31
C ALA A 104 14.14 17.01 -5.81
N SER A 105 15.12 17.68 -5.20
CA SER A 105 15.06 18.10 -3.80
C SER A 105 13.94 19.13 -3.57
N LYS A 106 13.84 20.16 -4.42
CA LYS A 106 12.75 21.14 -4.37
C LYS A 106 11.39 20.48 -4.56
N ASN A 107 11.27 19.61 -5.57
CA ASN A 107 10.06 18.86 -5.87
C ASN A 107 9.70 17.86 -4.76
N ARG A 108 10.67 17.33 -4.01
CA ARG A 108 10.41 16.44 -2.88
C ARG A 108 9.68 17.15 -1.76
N ALA A 109 10.04 18.41 -1.47
CA ALA A 109 9.33 19.23 -0.50
C ALA A 109 7.88 19.47 -0.95
N LEU A 110 7.67 19.84 -2.22
CA LEU A 110 6.34 20.04 -2.80
C LEU A 110 5.50 18.75 -2.80
N ARG A 111 6.09 17.60 -3.16
CA ARG A 111 5.41 16.30 -3.07
C ARG A 111 5.06 15.95 -1.64
N ALA A 112 5.94 16.26 -0.69
CA ALA A 112 5.67 16.02 0.72
C ALA A 112 4.53 16.90 1.23
N THR A 113 4.39 18.15 0.78
CA THR A 113 3.25 19.00 1.14
C THR A 113 1.96 18.49 0.50
N SER A 114 1.96 18.19 -0.80
CA SER A 114 0.76 17.65 -1.47
C SER A 114 0.31 16.30 -0.91
N GLU A 115 1.24 15.41 -0.57
CA GLU A 115 0.89 14.13 0.05
C GLU A 115 0.33 14.33 1.47
N ARG A 116 0.85 15.32 2.23
CA ARG A 116 0.27 15.68 3.53
C ARG A 116 -1.16 16.20 3.38
N GLU A 117 -1.39 17.12 2.45
CA GLU A 117 -2.74 17.66 2.17
C GLU A 117 -3.71 16.55 1.79
N ARG A 118 -3.27 15.60 0.96
CA ARG A 118 -4.05 14.43 0.56
C ARG A 118 -4.41 13.54 1.77
N VAL A 119 -3.44 13.27 2.63
CA VAL A 119 -3.66 12.48 3.85
C VAL A 119 -4.62 13.20 4.80
N ASP A 120 -4.45 14.50 4.98
CA ASP A 120 -5.31 15.31 5.84
C ASP A 120 -6.75 15.37 5.30
N ALA A 121 -6.92 15.52 3.98
CA ALA A 121 -8.23 15.46 3.32
C ALA A 121 -8.89 14.09 3.52
N SER A 122 -8.13 13.00 3.33
CA SER A 122 -8.62 11.63 3.58
C SER A 122 -9.07 11.45 5.04
N CYS A 123 -8.30 11.94 6.01
CA CYS A 123 -8.68 11.86 7.43
C CYS A 123 -9.95 12.67 7.72
N LYS A 124 -10.08 13.88 7.16
CA LYS A 124 -11.29 14.70 7.28
C LYS A 124 -12.51 13.99 6.71
N ASP A 125 -12.37 13.36 5.53
CA ASP A 125 -13.43 12.60 4.89
C ASP A 125 -13.87 11.40 5.74
N LEU A 126 -12.91 10.66 6.30
CA LEU A 126 -13.19 9.52 7.17
C LEU A 126 -13.94 9.94 8.45
N ILE A 127 -13.48 11.01 9.12
CA ILE A 127 -14.13 11.51 10.33
C ILE A 127 -15.51 12.07 10.00
N SER A 128 -15.66 12.82 8.91
CA SER A 128 -16.96 13.36 8.47
C SER A 128 -17.94 12.25 8.10
N ALA A 129 -17.47 11.18 7.44
CA ALA A 129 -18.28 10.01 7.15
C ALA A 129 -18.73 9.29 8.42
N PHE A 130 -17.84 9.18 9.42
CA PHE A 130 -18.15 8.60 10.73
C PHE A 130 -19.15 9.42 11.54
N GLU A 131 -19.09 10.76 11.45
CA GLU A 131 -20.07 11.63 12.08
C GLU A 131 -21.47 11.41 11.49
N ARG A 132 -21.57 11.34 10.15
CA ARG A 132 -22.83 11.12 9.42
C ARG A 132 -23.41 9.73 9.67
N ASP A 133 -22.62 8.68 9.44
CA ASP A 133 -23.04 7.30 9.61
C ASP A 133 -21.91 6.42 10.19
N PRO A 134 -22.04 6.01 11.47
CA PRO A 134 -21.08 5.12 12.11
C PRO A 134 -20.95 3.72 11.48
N GLN A 135 -21.91 3.27 10.67
CA GLN A 135 -21.90 1.94 10.05
C GLN A 135 -21.36 1.94 8.61
N SER A 136 -21.05 3.11 8.05
CA SER A 136 -20.49 3.25 6.71
C SER A 136 -19.15 2.48 6.57
N PRO A 137 -18.81 1.93 5.38
CA PRO A 137 -17.50 1.30 5.15
C PRO A 137 -16.32 2.21 5.51
N LYS A 138 -16.46 3.53 5.25
CA LYS A 138 -15.46 4.54 5.61
C LYS A 138 -15.33 4.71 7.14
N ALA A 139 -16.46 4.72 7.85
CA ALA A 139 -16.49 4.73 9.30
C ALA A 139 -15.80 3.50 9.92
N LEU A 140 -16.04 2.31 9.37
CA LEU A 140 -15.36 1.09 9.81
C LEU A 140 -13.85 1.15 9.57
N THR A 141 -13.43 1.78 8.47
CA THR A 141 -12.01 2.00 8.17
C THR A 141 -11.37 2.93 9.20
N LEU A 142 -12.07 4.01 9.58
CA LEU A 142 -11.63 4.90 10.65
C LEU A 142 -11.52 4.17 11.99
N LEU A 143 -12.51 3.35 12.36
CA LEU A 143 -12.48 2.58 13.60
C LEU A 143 -11.30 1.61 13.65
N ARG A 144 -10.97 0.97 12.52
CA ARG A 144 -9.75 0.15 12.42
C ARG A 144 -8.50 1.00 12.60
N ALA A 145 -8.41 2.14 11.92
CA ALA A 145 -7.26 3.05 12.04
C ALA A 145 -7.07 3.55 13.49
N VAL A 146 -8.16 3.84 14.21
CA VAL A 146 -8.13 4.18 15.64
C VAL A 146 -7.63 2.99 16.47
N ALA A 147 -8.11 1.77 16.19
CA ALA A 147 -7.71 0.57 16.92
C ALA A 147 -6.23 0.18 16.68
N THR A 148 -5.74 0.34 15.45
CA THR A 148 -4.35 0.05 15.08
C THR A 148 -3.39 1.19 15.38
N ASN A 149 -3.87 2.30 15.97
CA ASN A 149 -3.10 3.51 16.23
C ASN A 149 -2.35 3.99 14.97
N ASP A 150 -3.10 4.16 13.89
CA ASP A 150 -2.54 4.54 12.60
C ASP A 150 -1.75 5.85 12.67
N LEU A 151 -0.54 5.82 12.10
CA LEU A 151 0.42 6.92 12.17
C LEU A 151 -0.15 8.19 11.54
N TYR A 152 -0.84 8.05 10.40
CA TYR A 152 -1.38 9.18 9.65
C TYR A 152 -2.51 9.87 10.41
N LEU A 153 -3.43 9.10 10.99
CA LEU A 153 -4.49 9.63 11.84
C LEU A 153 -3.92 10.35 13.06
N ARG A 154 -2.89 9.79 13.72
CA ARG A 154 -2.25 10.44 14.87
C ARG A 154 -1.61 11.77 14.48
N LEU A 155 -0.84 11.80 13.40
CA LEU A 155 -0.19 13.02 12.90
C LEU A 155 -1.23 14.08 12.51
N PHE A 156 -2.32 13.66 11.87
CA PHE A 156 -3.45 14.54 11.54
C PHE A 156 -4.04 15.19 12.79
N LEU A 157 -4.34 14.39 13.83
CA LEU A 157 -4.92 14.88 15.08
C LEU A 157 -3.97 15.79 15.88
N THR A 158 -2.66 15.54 15.83
CA THR A 158 -1.65 16.41 16.45
C THR A 158 -1.60 17.78 15.78
N ARG A 159 -1.78 17.84 14.47
CA ARG A 159 -1.80 19.10 13.70
C ARG A 159 -3.15 19.83 13.79
N ASN A 160 -4.24 19.08 13.89
CA ASN A 160 -5.60 19.60 13.88
C ASN A 160 -6.29 19.23 15.22
N PRO A 161 -5.93 19.89 16.34
CA PRO A 161 -6.39 19.51 17.67
C PRO A 161 -7.91 19.61 17.85
N GLU A 162 -8.58 20.46 17.07
CA GLU A 162 -10.04 20.63 17.09
C GLU A 162 -10.82 19.35 16.72
N TRP A 163 -10.21 18.45 15.96
CA TRP A 163 -10.84 17.21 15.51
C TRP A 163 -10.82 16.12 16.58
N GLN A 164 -9.88 16.21 17.52
CA GLN A 164 -9.73 15.24 18.59
C GLN A 164 -10.95 15.17 19.53
N PRO A 165 -11.49 16.28 20.09
CA PRO A 165 -12.67 16.22 20.93
C PRO A 165 -13.91 15.76 20.17
N ARG A 166 -14.08 16.16 18.89
CA ARG A 166 -15.19 15.71 18.03
C ARG A 166 -15.20 14.20 17.86
N LEU A 167 -14.06 13.64 17.47
CA LEU A 167 -13.89 12.20 17.28
C LEU A 167 -14.12 11.44 18.59
N ARG A 168 -13.54 11.90 19.70
CA ARG A 168 -13.71 11.27 21.02
C ARG A 168 -15.16 11.27 21.47
N LYS A 169 -15.87 12.40 21.35
CA LYS A 169 -17.28 12.50 21.69
C LYS A 169 -18.11 11.48 20.89
N ARG A 170 -17.89 11.43 19.57
CA ARG A 170 -18.64 10.52 18.71
C ARG A 170 -18.35 9.06 18.98
N LEU A 171 -17.08 8.71 19.25
CA LEU A 171 -16.71 7.35 19.67
C LEU A 171 -17.40 6.93 20.97
N LEU A 172 -17.49 7.82 21.95
CA LEU A 172 -18.20 7.56 23.20
C LEU A 172 -19.71 7.34 22.99
N GLU A 173 -20.34 8.15 22.13
CA GLU A 173 -21.75 7.98 21.77
C GLU A 173 -22.02 6.62 21.12
N VAL A 174 -21.16 6.21 20.17
CA VAL A 174 -21.26 4.90 19.51
C VAL A 174 -21.05 3.77 20.51
N LYS A 175 -20.06 3.85 21.40
CA LYS A 175 -19.86 2.85 22.46
C LYS A 175 -21.11 2.70 23.33
N ARG A 176 -21.66 3.82 23.83
CA ARG A 176 -22.88 3.82 24.63
C ARG A 176 -24.07 3.21 23.88
N SER A 177 -24.23 3.49 22.59
CA SER A 177 -25.34 2.91 21.80
C SER A 177 -25.16 1.40 21.60
N THR A 178 -23.92 0.94 21.35
CA THR A 178 -23.62 -0.49 21.22
C THR A 178 -23.80 -1.25 22.53
N GLU A 179 -23.40 -0.68 23.67
CA GLU A 179 -23.61 -1.26 24.99
C GLU A 179 -25.10 -1.38 25.33
N LYS A 180 -25.89 -0.32 25.07
CA LYS A 180 -27.35 -0.36 25.22
C LYS A 180 -28.00 -1.40 24.31
N ALA A 181 -27.51 -1.55 23.08
CA ALA A 181 -28.00 -2.58 22.15
C ALA A 181 -27.65 -3.99 22.64
N ARG A 182 -26.45 -4.17 23.22
CA ARG A 182 -25.99 -5.44 23.80
C ARG A 182 -26.84 -5.84 25.01
N THR A 183 -27.01 -4.95 25.99
CA THR A 183 -27.82 -5.26 27.19
C THR A 183 -29.28 -5.57 26.83
N LYS A 184 -29.85 -4.86 25.84
CA LYS A 184 -31.19 -5.17 25.32
C LYS A 184 -31.27 -6.55 24.65
N ARG A 185 -30.21 -7.01 23.96
CA ARG A 185 -30.15 -8.37 23.39
C ARG A 185 -30.05 -9.42 24.49
N GLU A 186 -29.17 -9.22 25.46
CA GLU A 186 -28.98 -10.12 26.61
C GLU A 186 -30.29 -10.27 27.42
N GLN A 187 -31.01 -9.17 27.68
CA GLN A 187 -32.32 -9.21 28.33
C GLN A 187 -33.35 -10.02 27.52
N LYS A 188 -33.41 -9.82 26.19
CA LYS A 188 -34.31 -10.59 25.32
C LYS A 188 -33.98 -12.08 25.32
N GLU A 189 -32.70 -12.42 25.29
CA GLU A 189 -32.22 -13.81 25.35
C GLU A 189 -32.54 -14.45 26.70
N ALA A 190 -32.33 -13.74 27.81
CA ALA A 190 -32.68 -14.21 29.15
C ALA A 190 -34.19 -14.49 29.29
N VAL A 191 -35.05 -13.59 28.78
CA VAL A 191 -36.50 -13.82 28.74
C VAL A 191 -36.84 -15.05 27.89
N LYS A 192 -36.22 -15.20 26.72
CA LYS A 192 -36.43 -16.37 25.84
C LYS A 192 -36.01 -17.68 26.52
N GLN A 193 -34.89 -17.68 27.23
CA GLN A 193 -34.42 -18.82 28.01
C GLN A 193 -35.37 -19.16 29.14
N ARG A 194 -35.84 -18.16 29.91
CA ARG A 194 -36.82 -18.36 30.98
C ARG A 194 -38.12 -18.98 30.46
N VAL A 195 -38.66 -18.48 29.35
CA VAL A 195 -39.86 -19.05 28.71
C VAL A 195 -39.62 -20.50 28.26
N LYS A 196 -38.44 -20.80 27.69
CA LYS A 196 -38.08 -22.16 27.28
C LYS A 196 -38.03 -23.12 28.48
N LEU A 197 -37.44 -22.70 29.60
CA LEU A 197 -37.37 -23.49 30.83
C LEU A 197 -38.76 -23.73 31.45
N LEU A 198 -39.63 -22.72 31.45
CA LEU A 198 -41.01 -22.88 31.94
C LEU A 198 -41.80 -23.87 31.06
N ARG A 199 -41.67 -23.78 29.73
CA ARG A 199 -42.31 -24.73 28.80
C ARG A 199 -41.82 -26.16 29.01
N SER A 200 -40.51 -26.38 29.20
CA SER A 200 -39.98 -27.72 29.46
C SER A 200 -40.39 -28.26 30.83
N ALA A 201 -40.51 -27.41 31.85
CA ALA A 201 -41.03 -27.81 33.16
C ALA A 201 -42.50 -28.25 33.10
N ILE A 202 -43.35 -27.49 32.39
CA ILE A 202 -44.76 -27.85 32.16
C ILE A 202 -44.88 -29.18 31.42
N GLN A 203 -44.09 -29.38 30.35
CA GLN A 203 -44.07 -30.65 29.61
C GLN A 203 -43.65 -31.84 30.48
N LYS A 204 -42.67 -31.66 31.38
CA LYS A 204 -42.28 -32.71 32.32
C LYS A 204 -43.37 -33.04 33.33
N GLN A 205 -44.08 -32.05 33.86
CA GLN A 205 -45.20 -32.27 34.78
C GLN A 205 -46.34 -33.05 34.10
N ALA A 206 -46.65 -32.71 32.84
CA ALA A 206 -47.67 -33.40 32.05
C ALA A 206 -47.32 -34.85 31.67
N MET A 207 -46.05 -35.27 31.78
CA MET A 207 -45.63 -36.66 31.53
C MET A 207 -45.57 -37.52 32.79
N VAL A 208 -45.67 -36.91 33.97
CA VAL A 208 -45.62 -37.60 35.28
C VAL A 208 -47.03 -37.78 35.87
N SER A 209 -48.04 -37.11 35.29
CA SER A 209 -49.47 -37.30 35.60
C SER A 209 -50.10 -38.23 34.59
#